data_AF-A0A241XRY0-F1
#
_entry.id   AF-A0A241XRY0-F1
#
_cell.length_a   1.000
_cell.length_b   1.000
_cell.length_c   1.000
_cell.angle_alpha   90.00
_cell.angle_beta   90.00
_cell.angle_gamma   90.00
#
_symmetry.space_group_name_H-M   'P 1'
#
loop_
_entity.id
_entity.type
_entity.pdbx_description
1 polymer ?
#
loop_
_entity_poly.entity_id
_entity_poly.type
_entity_poly.pdbx_seq_one_letter_code
_entity_poly.pdbx_strand_id
1 'polypeptide(L)' 'MMSKITVVRFPNGSWSTGGPVSSPDYELCEVYVVPFKTEADARKQAQAARRRLASKSLPLPTQHAPFIHPALAS' A
#
# COMPACT_ATOMS: atom_id res chain seq x y z
N MET A 1 13.32 2.08 15.43
CA MET A 1 12.00 2.51 14.94
C MET A 1 11.82 1.97 13.53
N MET A 2 10.79 1.17 13.26
CA MET A 2 10.45 0.80 11.87
C MET A 2 9.65 1.93 11.26
N SER A 3 10.23 2.60 10.26
CA SER A 3 9.54 3.66 9.53
C SER A 3 8.44 3.03 8.66
N LYS A 4 7.32 3.74 8.49
CA LYS A 4 6.22 3.35 7.59
C LYS A 4 6.12 4.30 6.42
N ILE A 5 5.72 3.79 5.27
CA ILE A 5 5.48 4.59 4.07
C ILE A 5 4.17 4.15 3.41
N THR A 6 3.50 5.10 2.78
CA THR A 6 2.37 4.84 1.89
C THR A 6 2.89 4.40 0.54
N VAL A 7 2.31 3.35 -0.02
CA VAL A 7 2.55 2.88 -1.37
C VAL A 7 1.20 2.80 -2.06
N VAL A 8 1.11 3.36 -3.25
CA VAL A 8 -0.14 3.42 -4.01
C VAL A 8 0.01 2.74 -5.36
N ARG A 9 -1.07 2.12 -5.83
CA ARG A 9 -1.20 1.67 -7.22
C ARG A 9 -2.32 2.46 -7.88
N PHE A 10 -2.00 3.16 -8.95
CA PHE A 10 -2.96 3.92 -9.75
C PHE A 10 -3.81 3.00 -10.63
N PRO A 11 -4.99 3.46 -11.09
CA PRO A 11 -5.83 2.71 -12.02
C PRO A 11 -5.11 2.28 -13.32
N ASN A 12 -4.17 3.11 -13.80
CA ASN A 12 -3.34 2.79 -14.97
C ASN A 12 -2.27 1.71 -14.69
N GLY A 13 -2.17 1.23 -13.44
CA GLY A 13 -1.28 0.17 -12.99
C GLY A 13 0.11 0.62 -12.56
N SER A 14 0.42 1.92 -12.61
CA SER A 14 1.66 2.45 -12.08
C SER A 14 1.70 2.42 -10.55
N TRP A 15 2.90 2.44 -9.99
CA TRP A 15 3.14 2.43 -8.55
C TRP A 15 3.87 3.69 -8.12
N SER A 16 3.47 4.26 -6.99
CA SER A 16 4.18 5.37 -6.34
C SER A 16 4.34 5.12 -4.84
N THR A 17 5.31 5.79 -4.23
CA THR A 17 5.63 5.70 -2.80
C THR A 17 5.69 7.10 -2.21
N GLY A 18 5.30 7.22 -0.94
CA GLY A 18 5.26 8.50 -0.22
C GLY A 18 3.86 9.08 -0.12
N GLY A 19 3.79 10.32 0.39
CA GLY A 19 2.54 11.03 0.62
C GLY A 19 1.71 10.48 1.79
N PRO A 20 0.79 11.31 2.33
CA PRO A 20 -0.17 10.84 3.33
C PRO A 20 -1.23 9.95 2.68
N VAL A 21 -1.73 8.96 3.42
CA VAL A 21 -2.87 8.12 2.99
C VAL A 21 -4.07 8.99 2.59
N SER A 22 -4.29 10.11 3.29
CA SER A 22 -5.38 11.05 3.03
C SER A 22 -5.17 11.97 1.83
N SER A 23 -4.15 11.75 0.99
CA SER A 23 -3.93 12.60 -0.19
C SER A 23 -5.09 12.47 -1.20
N PRO A 24 -5.71 13.56 -1.67
CA PRO A 24 -6.80 13.48 -2.64
C PRO A 24 -6.40 12.76 -3.93
N ASP A 25 -5.13 12.81 -4.32
CA ASP A 25 -4.59 12.08 -5.48
C ASP A 25 -4.77 10.54 -5.38
N TYR A 26 -5.07 10.03 -4.19
CA TYR A 26 -5.17 8.59 -3.90
C TYR A 26 -6.61 8.08 -3.80
N GLU A 27 -7.62 8.91 -4.05
CA GLU A 27 -9.05 8.56 -3.93
C GLU A 27 -9.42 7.30 -4.73
N LEU A 28 -8.86 7.17 -5.94
CA LEU A 28 -9.09 6.03 -6.84
C LEU A 28 -7.95 5.00 -6.82
N CYS A 29 -7.00 5.13 -5.89
CA CYS A 29 -5.83 4.27 -5.84
C CYS A 29 -6.04 3.08 -4.91
N GLU A 30 -5.31 1.99 -5.20
CA GLU A 30 -5.09 0.96 -4.21
C GLU A 30 -4.04 1.47 -3.20
N VAL A 31 -4.34 1.48 -1.90
CA VAL A 31 -3.46 2.12 -0.88
C VAL A 31 -2.91 1.11 0.13
N TYR A 32 -1.59 1.09 0.30
CA TYR A 32 -0.86 0.20 1.18
C TYR A 32 0.04 0.98 2.13
N VAL A 33 -0.03 0.68 3.42
CA VAL A 33 0.88 1.20 4.45
C VAL A 33 1.77 0.06 4.91
N VAL A 34 3.06 0.16 4.59
CA VAL A 34 4.04 -0.92 4.79
C VAL A 34 5.28 -0.41 5.54
N PRO A 35 5.97 -1.28 6.29
CA PRO A 35 7.25 -0.91 6.86
C PRO A 35 8.26 -0.73 5.73
N PHE A 36 9.17 0.24 5.87
CA PHE A 36 10.17 0.50 4.85
C PHE A 36 11.56 0.74 5.42
N LYS A 37 12.54 0.23 4.68
CA LYS A 37 13.96 0.59 4.77
C LYS A 37 14.39 1.32 3.50
N THR A 38 13.85 0.88 2.36
CA THR A 38 14.03 1.47 1.03
C THR A 38 12.68 1.53 0.29
N GLU A 39 12.55 2.39 -0.72
CA GLU A 39 11.35 2.47 -1.56
C GLU A 39 11.09 1.17 -2.34
N ALA A 40 12.15 0.52 -2.81
CA ALA A 40 12.07 -0.75 -3.53
C ALA A 40 11.47 -1.86 -2.65
N ASP A 41 11.88 -1.92 -1.37
CA ASP A 41 11.34 -2.89 -0.43
C ASP A 41 9.87 -2.60 -0.08
N ALA A 42 9.50 -1.33 0.06
CA ALA A 42 8.11 -0.94 0.29
C ALA A 42 7.22 -1.36 -0.89
N ARG A 43 7.66 -1.11 -2.13
CA ARG A 43 6.93 -1.52 -3.33
C ARG A 43 6.77 -3.04 -3.41
N LYS A 44 7.83 -3.81 -3.12
CA LYS A 44 7.77 -5.28 -3.09
C LYS A 44 6.74 -5.79 -2.07
N GLN A 45 6.72 -5.21 -0.88
CA GLN A 45 5.75 -5.59 0.16
C GLN A 45 4.30 -5.27 -0.24
N ALA A 46 4.06 -4.09 -0.80
CA ALA A 46 2.74 -3.71 -1.30
C ALA A 46 2.26 -4.64 -2.44
N GLN A 47 3.15 -4.97 -3.38
CA GLN A 47 2.86 -5.93 -4.46
C GLN A 47 2.55 -7.33 -3.93
N ALA A 48 3.29 -7.80 -2.92
CA ALA A 48 3.02 -9.09 -2.27
C ALA A 48 1.66 -9.09 -1.56
N ALA A 49 1.32 -8.01 -0.85
CA ALA A 49 0.01 -7.84 -0.22
C ALA A 49 -1.12 -7.87 -1.27
N ARG A 50 -0.98 -7.12 -2.36
CA ARG A 50 -1.93 -7.12 -3.49
C ARG A 50 -2.12 -8.52 -4.06
N ARG A 51 -1.04 -9.22 -4.38
CA ARG A 51 -1.08 -10.58 -4.93
C ARG A 51 -1.84 -11.53 -4.00
N ARG A 52 -1.59 -11.43 -2.69
CA ARG A 52 -2.28 -12.25 -1.68
C ARG A 52 -3.78 -11.95 -1.64
N LEU A 53 -4.18 -10.68 -1.61
CA LEU A 53 -5.59 -10.28 -1.62
C LEU A 53 -6.29 -10.77 -2.89
N ALA A 54 -5.70 -10.51 -4.06
CA ALA A 54 -6.24 -10.93 -5.34
C ALA A 54 -6.36 -12.46 -5.45
N SER A 55 -5.35 -13.21 -4.99
CA SER A 55 -5.39 -14.68 -5.01
C SER A 55 -6.50 -15.28 -4.13
N LYS A 56 -6.98 -14.50 -3.16
CA LYS A 56 -8.04 -14.89 -2.24
C LYS A 56 -9.38 -14.25 -2.59
N SER A 57 -9.46 -13.56 -3.73
CA SER A 57 -10.64 -12.76 -4.13
C SER A 57 -11.11 -11.80 -3.03
N LEU A 58 -10.18 -11.29 -2.23
CA LEU A 58 -10.46 -10.30 -1.19
C LEU A 58 -10.49 -8.89 -1.79
N PRO A 59 -11.26 -7.96 -1.18
CA PRO A 59 -11.27 -6.57 -1.60
C PRO A 59 -9.85 -5.98 -1.62
N LEU A 60 -9.55 -5.23 -2.68
CA LEU A 60 -8.32 -4.45 -2.75
C LEU A 60 -8.45 -3.23 -1.85
N PRO A 61 -7.37 -2.83 -1.17
CA PRO A 61 -7.43 -1.73 -0.23
C PRO A 61 -7.64 -0.41 -0.97
N THR A 62 -8.35 0.52 -0.35
CA THR A 62 -8.61 1.84 -0.91
C THR A 62 -8.05 2.90 0.02
N GLN A 63 -8.18 4.18 -0.37
CA GLN A 63 -7.83 5.28 0.51
C GLN A 63 -8.55 5.24 1.86
N HIS A 64 -9.84 4.90 1.86
CA HIS A 64 -10.69 4.87 3.06
C HIS A 64 -10.50 3.61 3.90
N ALA A 65 -10.01 2.53 3.28
CA ALA A 65 -9.69 1.27 3.95
C ALA A 65 -8.28 0.79 3.49
N PRO A 66 -7.21 1.49 3.92
CA PRO A 66 -5.86 1.17 3.50
C PRO A 66 -5.43 -0.17 4.08
N PHE A 67 -4.61 -0.91 3.32
CA PHE A 67 -3.97 -2.09 3.86
C PHE A 67 -2.90 -1.67 4.87
N ILE A 68 -3.01 -2.08 6.12
CA ILE A 68 -1.96 -1.89 7.12
C ILE A 68 -1.18 -3.20 7.25
N HIS A 69 0.13 -3.15 6.97
CA HIS A 69 0.97 -4.33 7.08
C HIS A 69 0.98 -4.85 8.54
N PRO A 70 0.83 -6.17 8.79
CA PRO A 70 0.74 -6.71 10.15
C PRO A 70 1.90 -6.33 11.08
N ALA A 71 3.11 -6.19 10.53
CA ALA A 71 4.29 -5.76 11.27
C ALA A 71 4.24 -4.30 11.79
N LEU A 72 3.23 -3.52 11.39
CA LEU A 72 2.96 -2.15 11.88
C LEU A 72 1.79 -2.10 12.87
N ALA A 73 1.06 -3.20 13.06
CA ALA A 73 -0.11 -3.29 13.94
C ALA A 73 0.27 -3.73 15.37
N SER A 74 1.57 -3.73 15.70
CA SER A 74 2.15 -4.19 16.97
C SER A 74 2.72 -3.03 17.77
#